data_AF-A0A2V5NXS2-F1
#
_entry.id   AF-A0A2V5NXS2-F1
#
_cell.length_a   1.000
_cell.length_b   1.000
_cell.length_c   1.000
_cell.angle_alpha   90.00
_cell.angle_beta   90.00
_cell.angle_gamma   90.00
#
_symmetry.space_group_name_H-M   'P 1'
#
loop_
_entity.id
_entity.type
_entity.pdbx_description
1 polymer ?
#
loop_
_entity_poly.entity_id
_entity_poly.type
_entity_poly.pdbx_seq_one_letter_code
_entity_poly.pdbx_strand_id
1 'polypeptide(L)'
;MNIPINTVFGRRVLECASPVELSSAPTVRAWWRRFRKPKRQRIGALQNLAVPLTAQLLLLASYLTMTSRQNESVMRSLCWNAALPLAEAGIEEAYSHLHKNPTNFAADGWTVSGPNCSKQRPPGDSYYQVNISGVLPVTPGVPVTVRSTGWSHWRDDIYLPRTVQVTAEVFPLAASAGLIARTISFGGDLQVDSWDSSNPLYSTNGYYSASKATALALVASSGSGFSIGGSSHVLGYVASGPCCTVNCSGNA
;
A
#
# COMPACT_ATOMS: atom_id res chain seq x y z
N MET A 1 27.53 24.30 19.75
CA MET A 1 27.68 25.77 19.83
C MET A 1 26.59 26.26 20.77
N ASN A 2 26.92 26.36 22.06
CA ASN A 2 26.02 26.73 23.15
C ASN A 2 26.83 27.69 24.03
N ILE A 3 26.36 28.92 24.19
CA ILE A 3 26.93 29.86 25.16
C ILE A 3 25.79 30.29 26.10
N PRO A 4 25.97 30.11 27.43
CA PRO A 4 24.95 30.37 28.43
C PRO A 4 24.93 31.83 28.92
N ILE A 5 23.80 32.17 29.54
CA ILE A 5 23.53 33.40 30.29
C ILE A 5 24.13 33.30 31.71
N ASN A 6 24.80 34.36 32.16
CA ASN A 6 25.06 34.76 33.56
C ASN A 6 25.83 36.10 33.50
N THR A 7 25.73 37.11 34.34
CA THR A 7 24.93 37.48 35.53
C THR A 7 25.37 38.92 35.91
N VAL A 8 24.71 39.49 36.92
CA VAL A 8 25.24 40.47 37.90
C VAL A 8 24.87 41.95 37.68
N PHE A 9 23.83 42.31 38.42
CA PHE A 9 23.54 43.63 38.98
C PHE A 9 24.73 44.19 39.80
N GLY A 10 25.18 45.40 39.48
CA GLY A 10 26.09 46.20 40.30
C GLY A 10 25.55 47.63 40.45
N ARG A 11 25.35 48.07 41.69
CA ARG A 11 24.68 49.30 42.11
C ARG A 11 25.72 50.32 42.59
N ARG A 12 25.35 51.61 42.52
CA ARG A 12 25.92 52.81 43.20
C ARG A 12 27.10 53.47 42.48
N VAL A 13 27.27 54.79 42.45
CA VAL A 13 26.61 55.99 43.03
C VAL A 13 27.22 57.16 42.26
N LEU A 14 26.47 58.19 41.89
CA LEU A 14 27.03 59.55 41.82
C LEU A 14 25.97 60.58 42.21
N GLU A 15 26.40 61.41 43.15
CA GLU A 15 25.73 62.54 43.79
C GLU A 15 25.49 63.73 42.87
N CYS A 16 24.40 64.42 43.18
CA CYS A 16 24.09 65.85 43.11
C CYS A 16 25.02 66.80 42.33
N ALA A 17 24.45 67.46 41.32
CA ALA A 17 24.82 68.81 40.89
C ALA A 17 23.56 69.66 40.67
N SER A 18 23.68 70.93 41.04
CA SER A 18 22.68 72.00 41.24
C SER A 18 21.94 72.46 39.96
N PRO A 19 20.84 73.25 40.09
CA PRO A 19 19.90 73.49 39.00
C PRO A 19 20.38 74.61 38.05
N VAL A 20 20.21 74.38 36.75
CA VAL A 20 20.30 75.43 35.72
C VAL A 20 18.88 75.85 35.38
N GLU A 21 18.62 77.16 35.52
CA GLU A 21 17.33 77.79 35.21
C GLU A 21 16.94 77.58 33.73
N LEU A 22 15.75 77.02 33.51
CA LEU A 22 15.12 76.88 32.20
C LEU A 22 14.35 78.15 31.85
N SER A 23 14.93 78.93 30.94
CA SER A 23 14.27 79.99 30.18
C SER A 23 13.11 79.42 29.34
N SER A 24 11.89 79.83 29.69
CA SER A 24 10.63 79.86 28.91
C SER A 24 10.57 79.16 27.54
N ALA A 25 9.97 77.96 27.52
CA ALA A 25 9.44 77.34 26.30
C ALA A 25 7.93 77.66 26.12
N PRO A 26 7.46 78.05 24.92
CA PRO A 26 6.05 78.32 24.68
C PRO A 26 5.20 77.05 24.68
N THR A 27 3.95 77.21 25.11
CA THR A 27 3.00 76.17 25.50
C THR A 27 2.49 75.29 24.34
N VAL A 28 2.67 73.97 24.46
CA VAL A 28 2.13 72.91 23.57
C VAL A 28 0.60 72.73 23.71
N ARG A 29 -0.13 73.72 24.26
CA ARG A 29 -1.57 73.59 24.58
C ARG A 29 -2.53 74.03 23.46
N ALA A 30 -2.03 74.47 22.30
CA ALA A 30 -2.88 75.06 21.26
C ALA A 30 -3.33 74.08 20.15
N TRP A 31 -2.76 72.88 20.02
CA TRP A 31 -2.97 72.04 18.83
C TRP A 31 -4.19 71.09 18.88
N TRP A 32 -4.76 70.82 20.06
CA TRP A 32 -5.84 69.84 20.22
C TRP A 32 -7.27 70.38 20.01
N ARG A 33 -7.46 71.69 19.77
CA ARG A 33 -8.80 72.30 19.71
C ARG A 33 -9.44 72.35 18.31
N ARG A 34 -8.88 71.66 17.30
CA ARG A 34 -9.40 71.70 15.92
C ARG A 34 -10.12 70.44 15.43
N PHE A 35 -10.53 69.54 16.32
CA PHE A 35 -11.51 68.50 15.97
C PHE A 35 -12.93 69.05 16.06
N ARG A 36 -13.46 69.52 14.92
CA ARG A 36 -14.87 69.89 14.77
C ARG A 36 -15.75 68.66 15.04
N LYS A 37 -16.70 68.76 15.97
CA LYS A 37 -17.72 67.72 16.19
C LYS A 37 -18.58 67.57 14.92
N PRO A 38 -18.71 66.38 14.32
CA PRO A 38 -19.57 66.18 13.16
C PRO A 38 -21.05 66.36 13.54
N LYS A 39 -21.83 67.00 12.65
CA LYS A 39 -23.28 67.20 12.82
C LYS A 39 -23.99 65.84 12.87
N ARG A 40 -24.72 65.55 13.96
CA ARG A 40 -25.43 64.28 14.24
C ARG A 40 -26.27 63.72 13.08
N GLN A 41 -26.81 64.55 12.20
CA GLN A 41 -27.66 64.11 11.08
C GLN A 41 -26.91 63.42 9.92
N ARG A 42 -25.61 63.68 9.71
CA ARG A 42 -24.84 63.03 8.62
C ARG A 42 -24.25 61.67 8.99
N ILE A 43 -24.14 61.38 10.28
CA ILE A 43 -23.53 60.14 10.79
C ILE A 43 -24.51 58.97 10.69
N GLY A 44 -25.81 59.20 10.96
CA GLY A 44 -26.84 58.16 10.86
C GLY A 44 -27.07 57.64 9.43
N ALA A 45 -27.04 58.53 8.42
CA ALA A 45 -27.22 58.12 7.03
C ALA A 45 -26.04 57.29 6.49
N LEU A 46 -24.80 57.64 6.88
CA LEU A 46 -23.60 56.88 6.48
C LEU A 46 -23.50 55.53 7.20
N GLN A 47 -23.86 55.46 8.49
CA GLN A 47 -23.88 54.19 9.23
C GLN A 47 -24.91 53.21 8.67
N ASN A 48 -26.09 53.68 8.27
CA ASN A 48 -27.17 52.80 7.76
C ASN A 48 -26.84 52.15 6.40
N LEU A 49 -25.97 52.75 5.58
CA LEU A 49 -25.58 52.19 4.27
C LEU A 49 -24.23 51.45 4.30
N ALA A 50 -23.28 51.87 5.14
CA ALA A 50 -21.96 51.25 5.19
C ALA A 50 -21.96 49.88 5.91
N VAL A 51 -22.77 49.73 6.96
CA VAL A 51 -22.87 48.49 7.74
C VAL A 51 -23.41 47.30 6.91
N PRO A 52 -24.51 47.41 6.14
CA PRO A 52 -24.97 46.29 5.34
C PRO A 52 -23.95 45.90 4.27
N LEU A 53 -23.41 46.87 3.50
CA LEU A 53 -22.44 46.58 2.44
C LEU A 53 -21.18 45.87 2.95
N THR A 54 -20.65 46.30 4.09
CA THR A 54 -19.50 45.63 4.71
C THR A 54 -19.86 44.23 5.21
N ALA A 55 -21.06 44.04 5.77
CA ALA A 55 -21.56 42.72 6.14
C ALA A 55 -21.72 41.80 4.93
N GLN A 56 -22.25 42.28 3.80
CA GLN A 56 -22.35 41.49 2.56
C GLN A 56 -20.98 41.06 2.02
N LEU A 57 -19.98 41.94 2.04
CA LEU A 57 -18.62 41.60 1.60
C LEU A 57 -17.97 40.56 2.51
N LEU A 58 -18.15 40.69 3.83
CA LEU A 58 -17.66 39.71 4.79
C LEU A 58 -18.33 38.35 4.62
N LEU A 59 -19.65 38.34 4.38
CA LEU A 59 -20.40 37.11 4.11
C LEU A 59 -19.89 36.44 2.82
N LEU A 60 -19.68 37.19 1.75
CA LEU A 60 -19.17 36.66 0.49
C LEU A 60 -17.75 36.08 0.66
N ALA A 61 -16.87 36.78 1.37
CA ALA A 61 -15.51 36.31 1.67
C ALA A 61 -15.53 35.04 2.55
N SER A 62 -16.42 34.98 3.53
CA SER A 62 -16.61 33.81 4.39
C SER A 62 -17.14 32.61 3.59
N TYR A 63 -18.07 32.85 2.66
CA TYR A 63 -18.59 31.80 1.79
C TYR A 63 -17.49 31.28 0.84
N LEU A 64 -16.76 32.16 0.17
CA LEU A 64 -15.70 31.75 -0.75
C LEU A 64 -14.61 30.93 -0.06
N THR A 65 -14.21 31.33 1.15
CA THR A 65 -13.24 30.56 1.95
C THR A 65 -13.81 29.21 2.36
N MET A 66 -15.07 29.13 2.78
CA MET A 66 -15.73 27.86 3.08
C MET A 66 -15.79 26.94 1.86
N THR A 67 -16.19 27.45 0.69
CA THR A 67 -16.26 26.66 -0.54
C THR A 67 -14.88 26.17 -0.97
N SER A 68 -13.84 27.00 -0.82
CA SER A 68 -12.45 26.58 -1.09
C SER A 68 -12.01 25.43 -0.18
N ARG A 69 -12.37 25.48 1.11
CA ARG A 69 -12.06 24.40 2.06
C ARG A 69 -12.83 23.12 1.78
N GLN A 70 -14.08 23.24 1.36
CA GLN A 70 -14.88 22.09 0.93
C GLN A 70 -14.26 21.43 -0.31
N ASN A 71 -13.87 22.21 -1.32
CA ASN A 71 -13.19 21.68 -2.50
C ASN A 71 -11.89 20.96 -2.16
N GLU A 72 -11.07 21.56 -1.28
CA GLU A 72 -9.82 20.95 -0.82
C GLU A 72 -10.06 19.60 -0.11
N SER A 73 -11.10 19.53 0.74
CA SER A 73 -11.49 18.29 1.43
C SER A 73 -11.99 17.21 0.47
N VAL A 74 -12.76 17.58 -0.56
CA VAL A 74 -13.26 16.65 -1.57
C VAL A 74 -12.10 16.09 -2.39
N MET A 75 -11.21 16.94 -2.90
CA MET A 75 -10.06 16.51 -3.70
C MET A 75 -9.13 15.58 -2.92
N ARG A 76 -8.86 15.89 -1.65
CA ARG A 76 -8.06 15.01 -0.77
C ARG A 76 -8.71 13.63 -0.63
N SER A 77 -10.03 13.59 -0.52
CA SER A 77 -10.79 12.34 -0.39
C SER A 77 -10.75 11.52 -1.68
N LEU A 78 -10.84 12.17 -2.85
CA LEU A 78 -10.69 11.50 -4.15
C LEU A 78 -9.30 10.89 -4.31
N CYS A 79 -8.24 11.65 -4.02
CA CYS A 79 -6.86 11.16 -4.08
C CYS A 79 -6.61 10.01 -3.10
N TRP A 80 -7.13 10.10 -1.87
CA TRP A 80 -6.99 9.02 -0.89
C TRP A 80 -7.70 7.74 -1.33
N ASN A 81 -8.88 7.83 -1.96
CA ASN A 81 -9.58 6.69 -2.55
C ASN A 81 -8.83 6.13 -3.77
N ALA A 82 -8.26 6.99 -4.63
CA ALA A 82 -7.52 6.60 -5.82
C ALA A 82 -6.17 5.91 -5.50
N ALA A 83 -5.62 6.10 -4.30
CA ALA A 83 -4.39 5.44 -3.86
C ALA A 83 -4.59 3.92 -3.60
N LEU A 84 -5.81 3.44 -3.38
CA LEU A 84 -6.07 2.02 -3.10
C LEU A 84 -5.87 1.13 -4.35
N PRO A 85 -6.46 1.43 -5.53
CA PRO A 85 -6.18 0.70 -6.76
C PRO A 85 -4.69 0.65 -7.14
N LEU A 86 -3.94 1.71 -6.82
CA LEU A 86 -2.49 1.73 -7.03
C LEU A 86 -1.78 0.73 -6.11
N ALA A 87 -2.19 0.65 -4.84
CA ALA A 87 -1.66 -0.35 -3.90
C ALA A 87 -1.98 -1.77 -4.35
N GLU A 88 -3.20 -2.02 -4.85
CA GLU A 88 -3.64 -3.31 -5.40
C GLU A 88 -2.80 -3.71 -6.62
N ALA A 89 -2.56 -2.79 -7.55
CA ALA A 89 -1.70 -3.04 -8.70
C ALA A 89 -0.27 -3.48 -8.31
N GLY A 90 0.29 -2.90 -7.24
CA GLY A 90 1.59 -3.32 -6.72
C GLY A 90 1.59 -4.72 -6.11
N ILE A 91 0.49 -5.13 -5.47
CA ILE A 91 0.32 -6.50 -4.95
C ILE A 91 0.22 -7.51 -6.10
N GLU A 92 -0.59 -7.21 -7.11
CA GLU A 92 -0.74 -8.07 -8.30
C GLU A 92 0.60 -8.25 -9.03
N GLU A 93 1.40 -7.19 -9.13
CA GLU A 93 2.74 -7.30 -9.68
C GLU A 93 3.64 -8.22 -8.84
N ALA A 94 3.66 -8.07 -7.52
CA ALA A 94 4.42 -8.95 -6.64
C ALA A 94 3.99 -10.41 -6.78
N TYR A 95 2.69 -10.69 -6.84
CA TYR A 95 2.20 -12.06 -7.01
C TYR A 95 2.53 -12.66 -8.37
N SER A 96 2.43 -11.87 -9.43
CA SER A 96 2.81 -12.33 -10.77
C SER A 96 4.29 -12.74 -10.83
N HIS A 97 5.18 -11.98 -10.17
CA HIS A 97 6.60 -12.34 -10.09
C HIS A 97 6.86 -13.57 -9.22
N LEU A 98 6.20 -13.66 -8.05
CA LEU A 98 6.29 -14.84 -7.19
C LEU A 98 5.88 -16.12 -7.93
N HIS A 99 4.86 -16.03 -8.80
CA HIS A 99 4.41 -17.15 -9.62
C HIS A 99 5.38 -17.47 -10.78
N LYS A 100 5.90 -16.44 -11.46
CA LYS A 100 6.76 -16.61 -12.65
C LYS A 100 8.18 -17.04 -12.31
N ASN A 101 8.82 -16.39 -11.34
CA ASN A 101 10.21 -16.65 -10.96
C ASN A 101 10.47 -16.31 -9.48
N PRO A 102 10.27 -17.26 -8.55
CA PRO A 102 10.48 -17.03 -7.12
C PRO A 102 11.95 -16.92 -6.69
N THR A 103 12.90 -17.09 -7.62
CA THR A 103 14.34 -17.21 -7.30
C THR A 103 15.18 -16.01 -7.74
N ASN A 104 14.81 -15.35 -8.84
CA ASN A 104 15.61 -14.26 -9.40
C ASN A 104 14.77 -13.00 -9.66
N PHE A 105 14.58 -12.22 -8.59
CA PHE A 105 13.88 -10.94 -8.63
C PHE A 105 14.66 -9.85 -9.40
N ALA A 106 15.98 -9.87 -9.33
CA ALA A 106 16.83 -8.86 -9.97
C ALA A 106 16.71 -8.86 -11.50
N ALA A 107 16.55 -10.03 -12.12
CA ALA A 107 16.36 -10.16 -13.58
C ALA A 107 15.11 -9.41 -14.09
N ASP A 108 14.10 -9.26 -13.23
CA ASP A 108 12.82 -8.63 -13.54
C ASP A 108 12.75 -7.15 -13.07
N GLY A 109 13.91 -6.55 -12.75
CA GLY A 109 14.04 -5.15 -12.36
C GLY A 109 13.64 -4.84 -10.92
N TRP A 110 13.59 -5.84 -10.05
CA TRP A 110 13.42 -5.62 -8.61
C TRP A 110 14.75 -5.25 -7.95
N THR A 111 14.68 -4.36 -6.96
CA THR A 111 15.82 -4.04 -6.11
C THR A 111 15.85 -5.01 -4.94
N VAL A 112 16.85 -5.89 -4.92
CA VAL A 112 17.04 -6.90 -3.87
C VAL A 112 17.97 -6.33 -2.79
N SER A 113 17.53 -6.33 -1.54
CA SER A 113 18.30 -5.88 -0.38
C SER A 113 18.22 -6.95 0.72
N GLY A 114 19.07 -7.97 0.60
CA GLY A 114 19.08 -9.12 1.50
C GLY A 114 17.76 -9.92 1.38
N PRO A 115 17.03 -10.14 2.49
CA PRO A 115 15.76 -10.89 2.47
C PRO A 115 14.59 -10.11 1.88
N ASN A 116 14.76 -8.82 1.58
CA ASN A 116 13.68 -7.96 1.12
C ASN A 116 13.87 -7.59 -0.35
N CYS A 117 12.81 -7.69 -1.13
CA CYS A 117 12.74 -7.22 -2.51
C CYS A 117 11.81 -6.03 -2.60
N SER A 118 12.21 -4.99 -3.31
CA SER A 118 11.37 -3.82 -3.54
C SER A 118 11.30 -3.43 -5.01
N LYS A 119 10.17 -2.88 -5.40
CA LYS A 119 9.94 -2.36 -6.75
C LYS A 119 9.01 -1.16 -6.67
N GLN A 120 9.27 -0.20 -7.54
CA GLN A 120 8.47 1.01 -7.66
C GLN A 120 8.20 1.25 -9.13
N ARG A 121 6.96 1.59 -9.46
CA ARG A 121 6.56 1.99 -10.82
C ARG A 121 5.57 3.15 -10.78
N PRO A 122 5.76 4.17 -11.63
CA PRO A 122 4.80 5.25 -11.79
C PRO A 122 3.82 4.99 -12.95
N PRO A 123 2.52 4.77 -12.71
CA PRO A 123 1.48 5.01 -13.71
C PRO A 123 1.18 6.52 -13.77
N GLY A 124 2.00 7.27 -14.52
CA GLY A 124 1.88 8.72 -14.67
C GLY A 124 2.39 9.48 -13.45
N ASP A 125 1.61 10.44 -12.96
CA ASP A 125 2.02 11.33 -11.85
C ASP A 125 1.95 10.67 -10.47
N SER A 126 1.25 9.53 -10.37
CA SER A 126 1.11 8.73 -9.16
C SER A 126 1.95 7.46 -9.26
N TYR A 127 2.31 6.85 -8.13
CA TYR A 127 3.17 5.67 -8.12
C TYR A 127 2.77 4.66 -7.05
N TYR A 128 3.15 3.41 -7.24
CA TYR A 128 3.12 2.42 -6.17
C TYR A 128 4.53 1.95 -5.85
N GLN A 129 4.72 1.56 -4.61
CA GLN A 129 5.92 0.90 -4.13
C GLN A 129 5.52 -0.38 -3.42
N VAL A 130 6.07 -1.49 -3.88
CA VAL A 130 5.86 -2.80 -3.31
C VAL A 130 7.14 -3.31 -2.66
N ASN A 131 7.00 -3.91 -1.50
CA ASN A 131 8.05 -4.56 -0.74
C ASN A 131 7.60 -5.97 -0.37
N ILE A 132 8.41 -6.94 -0.75
CA ILE A 132 8.26 -8.34 -0.41
C ILE A 132 9.28 -8.64 0.68
N SER A 133 8.79 -9.02 1.85
CA SER A 133 9.62 -9.40 3.01
C SER A 133 9.41 -10.87 3.34
N GLY A 134 10.52 -11.62 3.42
CA GLY A 134 10.52 -13.06 3.72
C GLY A 134 11.90 -13.69 3.49
N VAL A 135 11.98 -15.02 3.53
CA VAL A 135 13.21 -15.72 3.14
C VAL A 135 13.23 -15.78 1.61
N LEU A 136 14.26 -15.18 1.01
CA LEU A 136 14.55 -15.26 -0.43
C LEU A 136 15.77 -16.15 -0.63
N PRO A 137 15.75 -17.11 -1.58
CA PRO A 137 14.65 -17.47 -2.49
C PRO A 137 13.43 -18.05 -1.76
N VAL A 138 12.24 -17.89 -2.35
CA VAL A 138 10.99 -18.32 -1.69
C VAL A 138 10.95 -19.85 -1.59
N THR A 139 10.95 -20.35 -0.36
CA THR A 139 10.81 -21.78 -0.07
C THR A 139 9.32 -22.17 -0.01
N PRO A 140 8.89 -23.23 -0.71
CA PRO A 140 7.53 -23.75 -0.57
C PRO A 140 7.20 -24.07 0.88
N GLY A 141 5.98 -23.78 1.33
CA GLY A 141 5.57 -24.02 2.72
C GLY A 141 5.92 -22.90 3.72
N VAL A 142 6.63 -21.85 3.29
CA VAL A 142 6.97 -20.69 4.14
C VAL A 142 6.19 -19.46 3.68
N PRO A 143 5.42 -18.81 4.57
CA PRO A 143 4.68 -17.61 4.20
C PRO A 143 5.61 -16.42 3.95
N VAL A 144 5.34 -15.70 2.87
CA VAL A 144 5.96 -14.44 2.47
C VAL A 144 4.97 -13.31 2.67
N THR A 145 5.44 -12.17 3.17
CA THR A 145 4.60 -10.98 3.34
C THR A 145 4.86 -10.00 2.20
N VAL A 146 3.81 -9.62 1.49
CA VAL A 146 3.83 -8.59 0.46
C VAL A 146 3.15 -7.34 1.00
N ARG A 147 3.87 -6.23 1.03
CA ARG A 147 3.35 -4.93 1.43
C ARG A 147 3.45 -3.97 0.25
N SER A 148 2.32 -3.43 -0.19
CA SER A 148 2.26 -2.44 -1.26
C SER A 148 1.67 -1.14 -0.75
N THR A 149 2.29 -0.03 -1.12
CA THR A 149 1.82 1.32 -0.84
C THR A 149 1.60 2.07 -2.14
N GLY A 150 0.35 2.44 -2.40
CA GLY A 150 -0.03 3.33 -3.51
C GLY A 150 -0.02 4.78 -3.06
N TRP A 151 0.56 5.66 -3.87
CA TRP A 151 0.69 7.09 -3.63
C TRP A 151 -0.04 7.85 -4.72
N SER A 152 -1.13 8.54 -4.35
CA SER A 152 -1.88 9.40 -5.28
C SER A 152 -1.45 10.86 -5.10
N HIS A 153 -1.22 11.55 -6.21
CA HIS A 153 -0.87 12.97 -6.23
C HIS A 153 -2.06 13.85 -5.82
N TRP A 154 -1.89 14.73 -4.82
CA TRP A 154 -2.94 15.63 -4.34
C TRP A 154 -2.71 17.09 -4.75
N ARG A 155 -1.55 17.64 -4.45
CA ARG A 155 -1.14 19.02 -4.81
C ARG A 155 0.37 19.14 -4.65
N ASP A 156 1.01 19.82 -5.61
CA ASP A 156 2.47 20.01 -5.62
C ASP A 156 3.17 18.64 -5.41
N ASP A 157 4.28 18.59 -4.69
CA ASP A 157 4.96 17.32 -4.38
C ASP A 157 4.32 16.54 -3.20
N ILE A 158 3.05 16.81 -2.87
CA ILE A 158 2.34 16.16 -1.76
C ILE A 158 1.51 14.98 -2.28
N TYR A 159 1.87 13.80 -1.79
CA TYR A 159 1.21 12.54 -2.09
C TYR A 159 0.46 11.99 -0.88
N LEU A 160 -0.68 11.34 -1.14
CA LEU A 160 -1.48 10.65 -0.14
C LEU A 160 -1.31 9.13 -0.27
N PRO A 161 -0.81 8.44 0.77
CA PRO A 161 -0.59 6.99 0.71
C PRO A 161 -1.80 6.16 1.16
N ARG A 162 -1.96 5.00 0.54
CA ARG A 162 -2.71 3.84 1.07
C ARG A 162 -1.79 2.63 1.05
N THR A 163 -1.81 1.85 2.12
CA THR A 163 -1.00 0.63 2.22
C THR A 163 -1.90 -0.58 2.38
N VAL A 164 -1.61 -1.64 1.64
CA VAL A 164 -2.22 -2.96 1.77
C VAL A 164 -1.10 -3.97 2.03
N GLN A 165 -1.38 -4.92 2.91
CA GLN A 165 -0.45 -6.00 3.22
C GLN A 165 -1.19 -7.33 3.07
N VAL A 166 -0.54 -8.28 2.40
CA VAL A 166 -1.06 -9.63 2.20
C VAL A 166 0.04 -10.62 2.51
N THR A 167 -0.34 -11.72 3.12
CA THR A 167 0.55 -12.86 3.34
C THR A 167 0.19 -13.94 2.34
N ALA A 168 1.18 -14.49 1.67
CA ALA A 168 1.00 -15.60 0.74
C ALA A 168 2.03 -16.69 0.97
N GLU A 169 1.68 -17.88 0.54
CA GLU A 169 2.54 -19.04 0.58
C GLU A 169 2.55 -19.65 -0.82
N VAL A 170 3.74 -20.02 -1.29
CA VAL A 170 3.83 -20.87 -2.47
C VAL A 170 3.53 -22.29 -1.99
N PHE A 171 2.28 -22.72 -2.17
CA PHE A 171 1.93 -24.12 -1.97
C PHE A 171 2.45 -24.89 -3.18
N PRO A 172 3.29 -25.92 -3.02
CA PRO A 172 3.54 -26.84 -4.11
C PRO A 172 2.19 -27.52 -4.38
N LEU A 173 1.53 -27.18 -5.50
CA LEU A 173 0.53 -28.07 -6.08
C LEU A 173 1.13 -29.46 -6.00
N ALA A 174 0.45 -30.40 -5.32
CA ALA A 174 0.95 -31.75 -5.13
C ALA A 174 1.53 -32.21 -6.46
N ALA A 175 2.86 -32.26 -6.52
CA ALA A 175 3.56 -32.45 -7.77
C ALA A 175 3.01 -33.75 -8.35
N SER A 176 2.51 -33.69 -9.58
CA SER A 176 1.91 -34.82 -10.30
C SER A 176 0.55 -35.33 -9.77
N ALA A 177 -0.38 -34.46 -9.42
CA ALA A 177 -1.81 -34.84 -9.44
C ALA A 177 -2.24 -35.19 -10.87
N GLY A 178 -2.25 -36.49 -11.21
CA GLY A 178 -2.69 -36.98 -12.51
C GLY A 178 -4.20 -36.89 -12.65
N LEU A 179 -4.95 -37.33 -11.62
CA LEU A 179 -6.41 -37.27 -11.61
C LEU A 179 -6.92 -37.02 -10.19
N ILE A 180 -7.72 -35.97 -10.02
CA ILE A 180 -8.45 -35.70 -8.78
C ILE A 180 -9.95 -35.60 -9.08
N ALA A 181 -10.75 -36.45 -8.45
CA ALA A 181 -12.21 -36.42 -8.61
C ALA A 181 -12.93 -36.76 -7.29
N ARG A 182 -14.24 -36.51 -7.19
CA ARG A 182 -15.02 -36.88 -5.99
C ARG A 182 -15.32 -38.38 -5.91
N THR A 183 -15.38 -39.03 -7.07
CA THR A 183 -15.65 -40.47 -7.20
C THR A 183 -14.88 -40.97 -8.40
N ILE A 184 -14.08 -42.01 -8.19
CA ILE A 184 -13.24 -42.63 -9.23
C ILE A 184 -13.64 -44.10 -9.32
N SER A 185 -14.08 -44.52 -10.50
CA SER A 185 -14.38 -45.92 -10.80
C SER A 185 -13.84 -46.25 -12.18
N PHE A 186 -12.87 -47.17 -12.22
CA PHE A 186 -12.32 -47.73 -13.45
C PHE A 186 -12.74 -49.19 -13.56
N GLY A 187 -13.21 -49.59 -14.74
CA GLY A 187 -13.74 -50.92 -15.01
C GLY A 187 -13.12 -51.63 -16.22
N GLY A 188 -11.89 -51.28 -16.59
CA GLY A 188 -11.20 -51.81 -17.78
C GLY A 188 -9.68 -51.71 -17.66
N ASP A 189 -9.00 -51.43 -18.77
CA ASP A 189 -7.54 -51.33 -18.84
C ASP A 189 -7.13 -49.85 -18.84
N LEU A 190 -6.79 -49.33 -17.67
CA LEU A 190 -6.25 -47.98 -17.51
C LEU A 190 -4.82 -48.07 -16.97
N GLN A 191 -3.88 -47.39 -17.62
CA GLN A 191 -2.55 -47.17 -17.06
C GLN A 191 -2.38 -45.69 -16.73
N VAL A 192 -2.05 -45.38 -15.48
CA VAL A 192 -1.69 -44.03 -15.03
C VAL A 192 -0.24 -44.02 -14.61
N ASP A 193 0.55 -43.10 -15.15
CA ASP A 193 1.96 -42.95 -14.83
C ASP A 193 2.40 -41.48 -14.86
N SER A 194 3.64 -41.21 -14.45
CA SER A 194 4.21 -39.88 -14.51
C SER A 194 5.28 -39.79 -15.58
N TRP A 195 5.13 -38.80 -16.46
CA TRP A 195 6.04 -38.49 -17.55
C TRP A 195 6.49 -37.03 -17.49
N ASP A 196 7.78 -36.82 -17.71
CA ASP A 196 8.39 -35.50 -17.77
C ASP A 196 9.14 -35.34 -19.11
N SER A 197 8.62 -34.47 -19.98
CA SER A 197 9.22 -34.16 -21.29
C SER A 197 10.57 -33.46 -21.19
N SER A 198 10.84 -32.78 -20.07
CA SER A 198 12.04 -31.97 -19.91
C SER A 198 13.25 -32.79 -19.47
N ASN A 199 13.03 -34.02 -18.99
CA ASN A 199 14.08 -34.88 -18.46
C ASN A 199 14.43 -36.03 -19.42
N PRO A 200 15.66 -36.10 -19.97
CA PRO A 200 16.10 -37.17 -20.88
C PRO A 200 16.16 -38.58 -20.23
N LEU A 201 16.16 -38.66 -18.89
CA LEU A 201 16.09 -39.93 -18.17
C LEU A 201 14.68 -40.52 -18.20
N TYR A 202 13.65 -39.67 -18.25
CA TYR A 202 12.23 -40.05 -18.20
C TYR A 202 11.47 -39.80 -19.51
N SER A 203 12.19 -39.35 -20.54
CA SER A 203 11.68 -39.19 -21.90
C SER A 203 12.72 -39.66 -22.93
N THR A 204 12.29 -39.91 -24.15
CA THR A 204 13.20 -40.21 -25.27
C THR A 204 13.04 -39.10 -26.30
N ASN A 205 14.00 -38.17 -26.37
CA ASN A 205 13.92 -36.97 -27.21
C ASN A 205 12.63 -36.14 -26.99
N GLY A 206 12.16 -36.06 -25.74
CA GLY A 206 10.92 -35.36 -25.42
C GLY A 206 9.63 -36.11 -25.79
N TYR A 207 9.73 -37.39 -26.20
CA TYR A 207 8.58 -38.27 -26.40
C TYR A 207 8.33 -39.18 -25.19
N TYR A 208 7.07 -39.55 -25.01
CA TYR A 208 6.65 -40.55 -24.04
C TYR A 208 7.16 -41.94 -24.41
N SER A 209 7.60 -42.69 -23.40
CA SER A 209 8.04 -44.08 -23.52
C SER A 209 7.67 -44.82 -22.24
N ALA A 210 6.85 -45.87 -22.36
CA ALA A 210 6.32 -46.62 -21.20
C ALA A 210 7.42 -47.24 -20.32
N SER A 211 8.60 -47.57 -20.88
CA SER A 211 9.73 -48.11 -20.11
C SER A 211 10.49 -47.06 -19.30
N LYS A 212 10.24 -45.77 -19.54
CA LYS A 212 10.87 -44.63 -18.86
C LYS A 212 9.90 -43.82 -18.01
N ALA A 213 8.61 -44.20 -18.02
CA ALA A 213 7.63 -43.60 -17.15
C ALA A 213 7.98 -43.88 -15.68
N THR A 214 7.72 -42.90 -14.82
CA THR A 214 8.03 -42.99 -13.38
C THR A 214 6.79 -43.34 -12.58
N ALA A 215 6.99 -43.84 -11.36
CA ALA A 215 5.93 -44.18 -10.43
C ALA A 215 5.62 -43.03 -9.46
N LEU A 216 5.33 -41.84 -9.98
CA LEU A 216 5.05 -40.64 -9.18
C LEU A 216 3.67 -40.02 -9.49
N ALA A 217 2.82 -40.70 -10.27
CA ALA A 217 1.48 -40.21 -10.55
C ALA A 217 0.59 -40.30 -9.30
N LEU A 218 -0.11 -39.22 -8.97
CA LEU A 218 -1.10 -39.21 -7.90
C LEU A 218 -2.52 -39.27 -8.47
N VAL A 219 -3.28 -40.28 -8.06
CA VAL A 219 -4.72 -40.40 -8.31
C VAL A 219 -5.45 -40.27 -6.99
N ALA A 220 -6.18 -39.18 -6.79
CA ALA A 220 -6.81 -38.87 -5.51
C ALA A 220 -8.33 -38.73 -5.63
N SER A 221 -9.07 -39.32 -4.70
CA SER A 221 -10.50 -39.09 -4.53
C SER A 221 -10.79 -38.26 -3.30
N SER A 222 -11.61 -37.21 -3.44
CA SER A 222 -12.09 -36.41 -2.29
C SER A 222 -13.37 -36.95 -1.64
N GLY A 223 -13.96 -38.02 -2.20
CA GLY A 223 -15.19 -38.65 -1.69
C GLY A 223 -15.05 -40.16 -1.47
N SER A 224 -16.19 -40.81 -1.22
CA SER A 224 -16.25 -42.20 -0.72
C SER A 224 -16.12 -43.31 -1.76
N GLY A 225 -15.97 -42.98 -3.03
CA GLY A 225 -15.79 -43.97 -4.09
C GLY A 225 -14.40 -43.87 -4.70
N PHE A 226 -13.55 -44.84 -4.41
CA PHE A 226 -12.33 -45.10 -5.16
C PHE A 226 -12.27 -46.61 -5.47
N SER A 227 -12.53 -46.99 -6.72
CA SER A 227 -12.43 -48.37 -7.17
C SER A 227 -11.62 -48.47 -8.47
N ILE A 228 -10.54 -49.24 -8.42
CA ILE A 228 -9.77 -49.69 -9.57
C ILE A 228 -10.15 -51.14 -9.83
N GLY A 229 -10.90 -51.37 -10.89
CA GLY A 229 -11.31 -52.69 -11.38
C GLY A 229 -10.47 -53.16 -12.57
N GLY A 230 -10.45 -54.47 -12.83
CA GLY A 230 -9.86 -55.06 -14.05
C GLY A 230 -8.33 -55.10 -14.04
N SER A 231 -7.70 -54.90 -15.21
CA SER A 231 -6.24 -54.83 -15.38
C SER A 231 -5.73 -53.38 -15.36
N SER A 232 -6.41 -52.51 -14.61
CA SER A 232 -5.98 -51.13 -14.41
C SER A 232 -4.79 -51.05 -13.44
N HIS A 233 -3.83 -50.19 -13.77
CA HIS A 233 -2.59 -49.97 -13.04
C HIS A 233 -2.33 -48.48 -12.81
N VAL A 234 -2.00 -48.13 -11.56
CA VAL A 234 -1.54 -46.79 -11.21
C VAL A 234 -0.09 -46.91 -10.75
N LEU A 235 0.83 -46.35 -11.53
CA LEU A 235 2.24 -46.26 -11.19
C LEU A 235 2.44 -44.98 -10.38
N GLY A 236 2.30 -45.09 -9.07
CA GLY A 236 2.53 -44.00 -8.13
C GLY A 236 1.70 -44.11 -6.86
N TYR A 237 0.92 -43.07 -6.56
CA TYR A 237 0.19 -42.93 -5.31
C TYR A 237 -1.31 -42.88 -5.57
N VAL A 238 -2.05 -43.58 -4.72
CA VAL A 238 -3.50 -43.49 -4.64
C VAL A 238 -3.88 -42.91 -3.27
N ALA A 239 -4.77 -41.92 -3.27
CA ALA A 239 -5.29 -41.33 -2.05
C ALA A 239 -6.82 -41.28 -2.04
N SER A 240 -7.43 -41.54 -0.90
CA SER A 240 -8.87 -41.38 -0.68
C SER A 240 -9.12 -40.34 0.43
N GLY A 241 -10.30 -39.73 0.39
CA GLY A 241 -10.77 -38.83 1.43
C GLY A 241 -10.93 -39.53 2.79
N PRO A 242 -11.06 -38.76 3.89
CA PRO A 242 -11.25 -39.32 5.23
C PRO A 242 -12.40 -40.33 5.27
N CYS A 243 -12.21 -41.45 5.97
CA CYS A 243 -13.19 -42.53 6.15
C CYS A 243 -13.53 -43.36 4.90
N CYS A 244 -12.73 -43.30 3.83
CA CYS A 244 -13.02 -43.96 2.56
C CYS A 244 -11.97 -45.04 2.23
N THR A 245 -12.40 -46.19 1.72
CA THR A 245 -11.50 -47.30 1.35
C THR A 245 -11.15 -47.25 -0.13
N VAL A 246 -9.88 -47.52 -0.45
CA VAL A 246 -9.39 -47.74 -1.82
C VAL A 246 -9.61 -49.21 -2.17
N ASN A 247 -10.50 -49.49 -3.13
CA ASN A 247 -10.72 -50.84 -3.62
C ASN A 247 -9.91 -51.06 -4.90
N CYS A 248 -8.84 -51.84 -4.84
CA CYS A 248 -8.03 -52.20 -6.01
C CYS A 248 -8.13 -53.72 -6.30
N SER A 249 -8.56 -54.08 -7.52
CA SER A 249 -8.46 -55.45 -8.04
C SER A 249 -7.38 -55.62 -9.12
N GLY A 250 -6.69 -54.54 -9.50
CA GLY A 250 -5.43 -54.55 -10.25
C GLY A 250 -4.20 -54.26 -9.35
N ASN A 251 -3.00 -54.17 -9.92
CA ASN A 251 -1.79 -53.74 -9.18
C ASN A 251 -1.74 -52.20 -9.11
N ALA A 252 -1.70 -51.67 -7.89
CA ALA A 252 -1.45 -50.26 -7.58
C ALA A 252 -0.24 -50.17 -6.64
#